data_AF-A0A445LP95-F1
#
_entry.id   AF-A0A445LP95-F1
#
_cell.length_a   1.000
_cell.length_b   1.000
_cell.length_c   1.000
_cell.angle_alpha   90.00
_cell.angle_beta   90.00
_cell.angle_gamma   90.00
#
_symmetry.space_group_name_H-M   'P 1'
#
loop_
_entity.id
_entity.type
_entity.pdbx_description
1 polymer ?
#
loop_
_entity_poly.entity_id
_entity_poly.type
_entity_poly.pdbx_seq_one_letter_code
_entity_poly.pdbx_strand_id
1 'polypeptide(L)'
;MIPWGGLSCCLSAAALYLLGRSSGRDAEILKSVTRVNQLKELAQLLDAEILPLIVTISGRVSSETPINCEFSGLRGVIVEETAEQHFLKHNDAGSWIQDSALMLSMSKEVPWYLDDGTDRVHVVGARGAAGFALPVGSEAFEESGRSLVRGTLDYLQGLKMLGVKRIERVLPVGTSLTVVGEVM
;
A
#
# COMPACT_ATOMS: atom_id res chain seq x y z
N MET A 1 15.20 51.87 -17.71
CA MET A 1 14.26 50.90 -17.07
C MET A 1 14.11 49.72 -18.01
N ILE A 2 14.62 48.54 -17.65
CA ILE A 2 14.55 47.33 -18.51
C ILE A 2 13.14 46.75 -18.37
N PRO A 3 12.45 46.38 -19.46
CA PRO A 3 11.06 45.91 -19.40
C PRO A 3 11.02 44.49 -18.81
N TRP A 4 10.84 44.40 -17.49
CA TRP A 4 10.76 43.13 -16.75
C TRP A 4 9.70 42.17 -17.29
N GLY A 5 8.60 42.69 -17.87
CA GLY A 5 7.53 41.87 -18.45
C GLY A 5 7.93 41.10 -19.71
N GLY A 6 8.89 41.60 -20.51
CA GLY A 6 9.40 40.88 -21.68
C GLY A 6 10.30 39.72 -21.28
N LEU A 7 11.18 39.94 -20.30
CA LEU A 7 12.07 38.91 -19.78
C LEU A 7 11.29 37.78 -19.09
N SER A 8 10.27 38.11 -18.30
CA SER A 8 9.43 37.10 -17.64
C SER A 8 8.65 36.25 -18.65
N CYS A 9 8.16 36.84 -19.74
CA CYS A 9 7.43 36.12 -20.79
C CYS A 9 8.34 35.13 -21.53
N CYS A 10 9.55 35.55 -21.92
CA CYS A 10 10.51 34.67 -22.60
C CYS A 10 10.99 33.51 -21.73
N LEU A 11 11.23 33.76 -20.43
CA LEU A 11 11.62 32.71 -19.48
C LEU A 11 10.51 31.68 -19.28
N SER A 12 9.25 32.13 -19.15
CA SER A 12 8.09 31.23 -19.06
C SER A 12 7.91 30.39 -20.33
N ALA A 13 8.08 30.99 -21.51
CA ALA A 13 8.01 30.26 -22.78
C ALA A 13 9.12 29.21 -22.91
N ALA A 14 10.34 29.54 -22.52
CA ALA A 14 11.46 28.59 -22.49
C ALA A 14 11.20 27.43 -21.52
N ALA A 15 10.67 27.72 -20.32
CA ALA A 15 10.31 26.69 -19.34
C ALA A 15 9.23 25.73 -19.86
N LEU A 16 8.16 26.26 -20.47
CA LEU A 16 7.11 25.45 -21.09
C LEU A 16 7.62 24.62 -22.27
N TYR A 17 8.51 25.18 -23.09
CA TYR A 17 9.13 24.44 -24.20
C TYR A 17 9.99 23.27 -23.69
N LEU A 18 10.80 23.50 -22.66
CA LEU A 18 11.62 22.46 -22.06
C LEU A 18 10.77 21.36 -21.42
N LEU A 19 9.71 21.73 -20.69
CA LEU A 19 8.73 20.79 -20.12
C LEU A 19 8.02 19.98 -21.21
N GLY A 20 7.56 20.64 -22.28
CA GLY A 20 6.94 19.96 -23.42
C GLY A 20 7.90 19.00 -24.13
N ARG A 21 9.19 19.37 -24.24
CA ARG A 21 10.23 18.54 -24.83
C ARG A 21 10.64 17.36 -23.96
N SER A 22 10.61 17.47 -22.63
CA SER A 22 10.80 16.31 -21.75
C SER A 22 9.63 15.36 -21.87
N SER A 23 8.38 15.85 -21.75
CA SER A 23 7.19 14.99 -21.86
C SER A 23 7.06 14.33 -23.24
N GLY A 24 7.46 15.01 -24.32
CA GLY A 24 7.50 14.44 -25.67
C GLY A 24 8.48 13.27 -25.80
N ARG A 25 9.67 13.37 -25.17
CA ARG A 25 10.65 12.28 -25.14
C ARG A 25 10.15 11.09 -24.34
N ASP A 26 9.54 11.33 -23.19
CA ASP A 26 8.98 10.27 -22.35
C ASP A 26 7.87 9.51 -23.09
N ALA A 27 7.02 10.22 -23.84
CA ALA A 27 6.00 9.61 -24.67
C ALA A 27 6.56 8.76 -25.83
N GLU A 28 7.67 9.18 -26.45
CA GLU A 28 8.36 8.38 -27.47
C GLU A 28 8.97 7.10 -26.88
N ILE A 29 9.58 7.19 -25.69
CA ILE A 29 10.09 6.01 -24.98
C ILE A 29 8.96 5.03 -24.69
N LEU A 30 7.81 5.50 -24.19
CA LEU A 30 6.65 4.65 -23.92
C LEU A 30 6.03 4.01 -25.17
N LYS A 31 6.21 4.61 -26.36
CA LYS A 31 5.80 4.00 -27.64
C LYS A 31 6.74 2.88 -28.08
N SER A 32 8.00 2.93 -27.67
CA SER A 32 9.00 1.91 -28.00
C SER A 32 8.92 0.64 -27.13
N VAL A 33 8.17 0.70 -26.03
CA VAL A 33 7.96 -0.43 -25.13
C VAL A 33 7.16 -1.53 -25.82
N THR A 34 7.69 -2.75 -25.85
CA THR A 34 7.00 -3.94 -26.33
C THR A 34 5.76 -4.19 -25.51
N ARG A 35 4.59 -4.13 -26.15
CA ARG A 35 3.30 -4.39 -25.49
C ARG A 35 2.88 -5.83 -25.72
N VAL A 36 2.52 -6.48 -24.63
CA VAL A 36 2.00 -7.85 -24.62
C VAL A 36 0.61 -7.79 -24.01
N ASN A 37 -0.37 -8.39 -24.68
CA ASN A 37 -1.77 -8.33 -24.23
C ASN A 37 -2.19 -9.56 -23.41
N GLN A 38 -1.40 -10.63 -23.46
CA GLN A 38 -1.69 -11.90 -22.77
C GLN A 38 -0.44 -12.37 -22.03
N LEU A 39 -0.58 -12.76 -20.77
CA LEU A 39 0.52 -13.30 -19.95
C LEU A 39 1.17 -14.53 -20.59
N LYS A 40 0.41 -15.34 -21.33
CA LYS A 40 0.95 -16.48 -22.07
C LYS A 40 1.99 -16.09 -23.13
N GLU A 41 1.84 -14.93 -23.75
CA GLU A 41 2.80 -14.42 -24.75
C GLU A 41 4.07 -13.88 -24.09
N LEU A 42 3.98 -13.45 -22.81
CA LEU A 42 5.15 -13.00 -22.04
C LEU A 42 6.14 -14.15 -21.83
N ALA A 43 5.66 -15.37 -21.55
CA ALA A 43 6.52 -16.54 -21.39
C ALA A 43 7.38 -16.79 -22.65
N GLN A 44 6.80 -16.65 -23.83
CA GLN A 44 7.52 -16.84 -25.10
C GLN A 44 8.60 -15.79 -25.34
N LEU A 45 8.40 -14.57 -24.85
CA LEU A 45 9.41 -13.51 -24.92
C LEU A 45 10.55 -13.75 -23.95
N LEU A 46 10.26 -14.24 -22.75
CA LEU A 46 11.28 -14.59 -21.74
C LEU A 46 12.15 -15.75 -22.20
N ASP A 47 11.59 -16.75 -22.88
CA ASP A 47 12.36 -17.86 -23.46
C ASP A 47 13.36 -17.39 -24.54
N ALA A 48 13.13 -16.24 -25.16
CA ALA A 48 13.99 -15.67 -26.20
C ALA A 48 15.07 -14.71 -25.67
N GLU A 49 14.90 -14.14 -24.47
CA GLU A 49 15.80 -13.15 -23.89
C GLU A 49 16.64 -13.74 -22.74
N ILE A 50 17.94 -13.45 -22.73
CA ILE A 50 18.91 -14.02 -21.77
C ILE A 50 19.11 -13.11 -20.54
N LEU A 51 18.49 -11.92 -20.51
CA LEU A 51 18.70 -10.89 -19.48
C LEU A 51 17.43 -10.60 -18.67
N PRO A 52 17.57 -10.17 -17.40
CA PRO A 52 16.42 -9.73 -16.60
C PRO A 52 15.67 -8.59 -17.29
N LEU A 53 14.38 -8.79 -17.55
CA LEU A 53 13.53 -7.81 -18.19
C LEU A 53 12.70 -7.07 -17.15
N ILE A 54 12.73 -5.74 -17.17
CA ILE A 54 11.80 -4.92 -16.40
C ILE A 54 10.47 -4.90 -17.15
N VAL A 55 9.43 -5.41 -16.50
CA VAL A 55 8.09 -5.51 -17.08
C VAL A 55 7.06 -4.81 -16.20
N THR A 56 5.97 -4.40 -16.85
CA THR A 56 4.75 -3.98 -16.17
C THR A 56 3.69 -5.03 -16.43
N ILE A 57 3.14 -5.63 -15.37
CA ILE A 57 2.16 -6.71 -15.46
C ILE A 57 0.87 -6.26 -14.80
N SER A 58 -0.26 -6.43 -15.50
CA SER A 58 -1.59 -6.21 -14.95
C SER A 58 -2.36 -7.53 -14.91
N GLY A 59 -3.04 -7.80 -13.80
CA GLY A 59 -3.88 -8.99 -13.67
C GLY A 59 -4.75 -8.95 -12.41
N ARG A 60 -5.52 -10.01 -12.18
CA ARG A 60 -6.26 -10.19 -10.92
C ARG A 60 -5.42 -10.96 -9.93
N VAL A 61 -5.38 -10.47 -8.69
CA VAL A 61 -4.73 -11.15 -7.58
C VAL A 61 -5.42 -12.49 -7.30
N SER A 62 -4.66 -13.57 -7.26
CA SER A 62 -5.15 -14.92 -6.99
C SER A 62 -4.16 -15.74 -6.18
N SER A 63 -4.64 -16.78 -5.51
CA SER A 63 -3.84 -17.69 -4.68
C SER A 63 -4.57 -19.02 -4.53
N GLU A 64 -3.80 -20.10 -4.45
CA GLU A 64 -4.32 -21.45 -4.18
C GLU A 64 -4.76 -21.61 -2.71
N THR A 65 -4.12 -20.86 -1.80
CA THR A 65 -4.36 -20.96 -0.34
C THR A 65 -4.54 -19.58 0.27
N PRO A 66 -5.61 -18.84 -0.10
CA PRO A 66 -5.84 -17.50 0.42
C PRO A 66 -6.14 -17.51 1.92
N ILE A 67 -5.78 -16.42 2.61
CA ILE A 67 -6.03 -16.20 4.03
C ILE A 67 -7.48 -15.76 4.19
N ASN A 68 -8.24 -16.46 5.04
CA ASN A 68 -9.56 -15.99 5.48
C ASN A 68 -9.37 -14.96 6.59
N CYS A 69 -9.81 -13.73 6.35
CA CYS A 69 -9.68 -12.61 7.27
C CYS A 69 -10.80 -12.65 8.30
N GLU A 70 -10.46 -12.69 9.59
CA GLU A 70 -11.44 -12.87 10.67
C GLU A 70 -12.31 -11.62 10.87
N PHE A 71 -11.74 -10.42 10.68
CA PHE A 71 -12.43 -9.16 11.00
C PHE A 71 -13.24 -8.59 9.83
N SER A 72 -12.75 -8.70 8.60
CA SER A 72 -13.47 -8.25 7.40
C SER A 72 -14.30 -9.33 6.72
N GLY A 73 -14.04 -10.61 7.01
CA GLY A 73 -14.62 -11.74 6.25
C GLY A 73 -14.09 -11.86 4.81
N LEU A 74 -13.09 -11.07 4.43
CA LEU A 74 -12.47 -11.12 3.11
C LEU A 74 -11.53 -12.32 2.97
N ARG A 75 -11.20 -12.66 1.72
CA ARG A 75 -10.11 -13.57 1.39
C ARG A 75 -8.96 -12.77 0.82
N GLY A 76 -7.81 -12.80 1.48
CA GLY A 76 -6.65 -11.99 1.13
C GLY A 76 -5.39 -12.82 0.90
N VAL A 77 -4.46 -12.27 0.13
CA VAL A 77 -3.13 -12.86 -0.08
C VAL A 77 -2.07 -12.26 0.83
N ILE A 78 -2.26 -10.99 1.23
CA ILE A 78 -1.47 -10.29 2.24
C ILE A 78 -2.46 -9.71 3.25
N VAL A 79 -2.21 -9.95 4.54
CA VAL A 79 -3.02 -9.44 5.65
C VAL A 79 -2.10 -8.80 6.67
N GLU A 80 -2.40 -7.57 7.05
CA GLU A 80 -1.76 -6.85 8.15
C GLU A 80 -2.80 -6.51 9.20
N GLU A 81 -2.57 -6.95 10.44
CA GLU A 81 -3.44 -6.65 11.57
C GLU A 81 -2.66 -5.86 12.61
N THR A 82 -3.24 -4.74 13.02
CA THR A 82 -2.70 -3.87 14.06
C THR A 82 -3.73 -3.69 15.17
N ALA A 83 -3.27 -3.73 16.41
CA ALA A 83 -4.08 -3.39 17.57
C ALA A 83 -3.36 -2.31 18.38
N GLU A 84 -4.00 -1.16 18.53
CA GLU A 84 -3.51 -0.01 19.28
C GLU A 84 -4.37 0.22 20.52
N GLN A 85 -3.74 0.19 21.68
CA GLN A 85 -4.37 0.51 22.95
C GLN A 85 -4.41 2.01 23.12
N HIS A 86 -5.60 2.59 23.24
CA HIS A 86 -5.79 4.01 23.51
C HIS A 86 -6.07 4.24 24.99
N PHE A 87 -5.36 5.21 25.57
CA PHE A 87 -5.48 5.57 26.98
C PHE A 87 -5.26 7.07 27.19
N LEU A 88 -5.68 7.58 28.35
CA LEU A 88 -5.28 8.89 28.84
C LEU A 88 -4.16 8.72 29.86
N LYS A 89 -3.19 9.63 29.87
CA LYS A 89 -2.15 9.72 30.90
C LYS A 89 -2.02 11.16 31.37
N HIS A 90 -1.46 11.37 32.56
CA HIS A 90 -1.07 12.71 32.98
C HIS A 90 0.20 13.16 32.25
N ASN A 91 0.22 14.43 31.83
CA ASN A 91 1.46 15.10 31.46
C ASN A 91 2.16 15.67 32.71
N ASP A 92 3.36 16.24 32.56
CA ASP A 92 4.15 16.81 33.65
C ASP A 92 3.42 17.97 34.39
N ALA A 93 2.41 18.57 33.75
CA ALA A 93 1.56 19.62 34.31
C ALA A 93 0.30 19.08 35.02
N GLY A 94 0.12 17.75 35.10
CA GLY A 94 -1.05 17.12 35.72
C GLY A 94 -2.33 17.17 34.88
N SER A 95 -2.25 17.54 33.60
CA SER A 95 -3.38 17.48 32.66
C SER A 95 -3.50 16.10 32.00
N TRP A 96 -4.72 15.67 31.70
CA TRP A 96 -4.96 14.45 30.92
C TRP A 96 -4.61 14.68 29.45
N ILE A 97 -3.75 13.84 28.89
CA ILE A 97 -3.44 13.76 27.47
C ILE A 97 -3.78 12.37 26.95
N GLN A 98 -4.28 12.31 25.71
CA GLN A 98 -4.53 11.04 25.03
C GLN A 98 -3.22 10.52 24.44
N ASP A 99 -3.00 9.22 24.59
CA ASP A 99 -1.84 8.51 24.07
C ASP A 99 -2.27 7.14 23.54
N SER A 100 -1.41 6.49 22.77
CA SER A 100 -1.62 5.12 22.31
C SER A 100 -0.36 4.28 22.36
N ALA A 101 -0.55 2.97 22.55
CA ALA A 101 0.53 1.98 22.52
C ALA A 101 0.14 0.83 21.58
N LEU A 102 1.05 0.47 20.68
CA LEU A 102 0.89 -0.69 19.81
C LEU A 102 0.94 -1.97 20.65
N MET A 103 -0.17 -2.70 20.70
CA MET A 103 -0.26 -3.99 21.39
C MET A 103 0.15 -5.15 20.48
N LEU A 104 -0.29 -5.08 19.22
CA LEU A 104 -0.12 -6.14 18.24
C LEU A 104 0.16 -5.52 16.89
N SER A 105 1.14 -6.08 16.19
CA SER A 105 1.37 -5.84 14.77
C SER A 105 1.77 -7.17 14.16
N MET A 106 0.89 -7.76 13.37
CA MET A 106 1.18 -8.97 12.63
C MET A 106 1.03 -8.73 11.12
N SER A 107 1.83 -9.46 10.35
CA SER A 107 1.71 -9.49 8.91
C SER A 107 1.86 -10.92 8.43
N LYS A 108 0.95 -11.33 7.55
CA LYS A 108 0.93 -12.64 6.92
C LYS A 108 0.85 -12.46 5.42
N GLU A 109 1.61 -13.25 4.69
CA GLU A 109 1.60 -13.32 3.24
C GLU A 109 1.65 -14.80 2.84
N VAL A 110 0.80 -15.18 1.89
CA VAL A 110 0.79 -16.52 1.28
C VAL A 110 1.25 -16.41 -0.17
N PRO A 111 1.78 -17.47 -0.79
CA PRO A 111 2.11 -17.44 -2.22
C PRO A 111 0.91 -17.02 -3.06
N TRP A 112 1.13 -16.06 -3.96
CA TRP A 112 0.08 -15.49 -4.79
C TRP A 112 0.62 -15.11 -6.17
N TYR A 113 -0.29 -14.84 -7.09
CA TYR A 113 0.01 -14.55 -8.48
C TYR A 113 -1.00 -13.57 -9.08
N LEU A 114 -0.62 -12.97 -10.21
CA LEU A 114 -1.52 -12.25 -11.08
C LEU A 114 -1.99 -13.17 -12.19
N ASP A 115 -3.30 -13.16 -12.42
CA ASP A 115 -3.99 -13.98 -13.42
C ASP A 115 -4.79 -13.07 -14.35
N ASP A 116 -4.54 -13.19 -15.66
CA ASP A 116 -5.29 -12.49 -16.71
C ASP A 116 -6.32 -13.39 -17.42
N GLY A 117 -6.40 -14.66 -17.03
CA GLY A 117 -7.22 -15.71 -17.63
C GLY A 117 -6.51 -16.52 -18.71
N THR A 118 -5.30 -16.12 -19.13
CA THR A 118 -4.50 -16.83 -20.13
C THR A 118 -3.32 -17.57 -19.50
N ASP A 119 -2.69 -16.97 -18.49
CA ASP A 119 -1.60 -17.55 -17.72
C ASP A 119 -1.51 -16.85 -16.34
N ARG A 120 -0.55 -17.27 -15.51
CA ARG A 120 -0.30 -16.70 -14.19
C ARG A 120 1.16 -16.32 -13.97
N VAL A 121 1.37 -15.20 -13.28
CA VAL A 121 2.71 -14.75 -12.88
C VAL A 121 2.79 -14.62 -11.36
N HIS A 122 3.71 -15.36 -10.76
CA HIS A 122 3.97 -15.30 -9.33
C HIS A 122 4.63 -13.97 -8.95
N VAL A 123 4.08 -13.33 -7.92
CA VAL A 123 4.63 -12.08 -7.39
C VAL A 123 5.42 -12.39 -6.13
N VAL A 124 6.65 -11.89 -6.06
CA VAL A 124 7.56 -12.05 -4.93
C VAL A 124 8.01 -10.68 -4.45
N GLY A 125 8.12 -10.49 -3.13
CA GLY A 125 8.66 -9.25 -2.55
C GLY A 125 7.72 -8.05 -2.60
N ALA A 126 6.41 -8.26 -2.79
CA ALA A 126 5.43 -7.18 -2.94
C ALA A 126 5.42 -6.18 -1.77
N ARG A 127 5.65 -6.65 -0.55
CA ARG A 127 5.71 -5.78 0.65
C ARG A 127 6.88 -4.79 0.64
N GLY A 128 7.95 -5.09 -0.11
CA GLY A 128 9.08 -4.18 -0.30
C GLY A 128 8.89 -3.19 -1.44
N ALA A 129 7.80 -3.29 -2.20
CA ALA A 129 7.58 -2.45 -3.37
C ALA A 129 7.25 -1.00 -2.99
N ALA A 130 7.85 -0.05 -3.70
CA ALA A 130 7.57 1.37 -3.51
C ALA A 130 6.10 1.68 -3.89
N GLY A 131 5.41 2.42 -3.02
CA GLY A 131 4.00 2.79 -3.24
C GLY A 131 2.99 1.66 -2.98
N PHE A 132 3.43 0.50 -2.48
CA PHE A 132 2.54 -0.57 -2.08
C PHE A 132 1.87 -0.25 -0.73
N ALA A 133 0.58 0.03 -0.76
CA ALA A 133 -0.22 0.30 0.44
C ALA A 133 -1.46 -0.60 0.45
N LEU A 134 -1.64 -1.35 1.52
CA LEU A 134 -2.80 -2.23 1.68
C LEU A 134 -4.06 -1.42 2.04
N PRO A 135 -5.18 -1.64 1.35
CA PRO A 135 -6.45 -1.02 1.73
C PRO A 135 -6.93 -1.57 3.08
N VAL A 136 -7.70 -0.75 3.80
CA VAL A 136 -8.32 -1.15 5.07
C VAL A 136 -9.49 -2.08 4.75
N GLY A 137 -9.43 -3.31 5.26
CA GLY A 137 -10.50 -4.30 5.16
C GLY A 137 -11.50 -4.18 6.31
N SER A 138 -11.02 -3.92 7.53
CA SER A 138 -11.84 -3.71 8.72
C SER A 138 -11.15 -2.76 9.69
N GLU A 139 -11.93 -1.92 10.36
CA GLU A 139 -11.48 -1.02 11.42
C GLU A 139 -12.55 -0.96 12.50
N ALA A 140 -12.18 -1.31 13.73
CA ALA A 140 -13.08 -1.35 14.86
C ALA A 140 -12.42 -0.75 16.10
N PHE A 141 -13.18 0.00 16.88
CA PHE A 141 -12.76 0.49 18.19
C PHE A 141 -13.59 -0.18 19.27
N GLU A 142 -12.93 -0.95 20.12
CA GLU A 142 -13.55 -1.62 21.26
C GLU A 142 -13.34 -0.75 22.50
N GLU A 143 -14.39 -0.05 22.93
CA GLU A 143 -14.35 0.77 24.14
C GLU A 143 -14.08 -0.09 25.37
N SER A 144 -13.24 0.39 26.27
CA SER A 144 -13.03 -0.25 27.56
C SER A 144 -14.35 -0.15 28.35
N GLY A 145 -15.05 -1.28 28.48
CA GLY A 145 -16.32 -1.36 29.19
C GLY A 145 -16.23 -0.75 30.59
N ARG A 146 -17.28 -0.04 31.02
CA ARG A 146 -17.38 0.59 32.35
C ARG A 146 -17.57 -0.44 33.47
N SER A 147 -16.63 -1.37 33.61
CA SER A 147 -16.55 -2.23 34.79
C SER A 147 -16.04 -1.38 35.96
N LEU A 148 -16.96 -1.01 36.85
CA LEU A 148 -16.73 -0.19 38.05
C LEU A 148 -15.57 -0.70 38.95
N VAL A 149 -15.20 -1.97 38.82
CA VAL A 149 -14.15 -2.62 39.61
C VAL A 149 -12.75 -2.44 38.98
N ARG A 150 -12.66 -2.21 37.67
CA ARG A 150 -11.37 -2.02 36.96
C ARG A 150 -11.02 -0.54 36.77
N GLY A 151 -12.03 0.32 36.65
CA GLY A 151 -11.85 1.77 36.47
C GLY A 151 -11.21 2.51 37.65
N THR A 152 -11.21 1.93 38.86
CA THR A 152 -10.58 2.52 40.06
C THR A 152 -9.09 2.19 40.19
N LEU A 153 -8.64 1.03 39.69
CA LEU A 153 -7.22 0.63 39.73
C LEU A 153 -6.38 1.38 38.71
N ASP A 154 -6.90 1.57 37.49
CA ASP A 154 -6.23 2.31 36.43
C ASP A 154 -6.02 3.80 36.85
N TYR A 155 -7.03 4.40 37.50
CA TYR A 155 -6.96 5.79 38.01
C TYR A 155 -5.85 6.00 39.05
N LEU A 156 -5.54 4.97 39.84
CA LEU A 156 -4.44 5.02 40.82
C LEU A 156 -3.06 4.87 40.18
N GLN A 157 -2.97 4.29 38.98
CA GLN A 157 -1.73 4.15 38.21
C GLN A 157 -1.46 5.33 37.26
N GLY A 158 -2.33 6.35 37.24
CA GLY A 158 -2.16 7.55 36.39
C GLY A 158 -2.48 7.32 34.91
N LEU A 159 -3.11 6.18 34.58
CA LEU A 159 -3.53 5.80 33.23
C LEU A 159 -5.03 5.57 33.23
N LYS A 160 -5.74 6.06 32.22
CA LYS A 160 -7.17 5.77 32.04
C LYS A 160 -7.40 5.11 30.70
N MET A 161 -7.76 3.84 30.72
CA MET A 161 -8.04 3.06 29.53
C MET A 161 -9.27 3.58 28.77
N LEU A 162 -9.11 3.87 27.47
CA LEU A 162 -10.21 4.28 26.59
C LEU A 162 -10.74 3.10 25.78
N GLY A 163 -9.84 2.26 25.27
CA GLY A 163 -10.23 1.12 24.44
C GLY A 163 -9.09 0.61 23.57
N VAL A 164 -9.41 -0.31 22.68
CA VAL A 164 -8.47 -0.89 21.71
C VAL A 164 -8.99 -0.63 20.31
N LYS A 165 -8.17 0.03 19.49
CA LYS A 165 -8.39 0.19 18.06
C LYS A 165 -7.77 -0.99 17.32
N ARG A 166 -8.56 -1.74 16.57
CA ARG A 166 -8.08 -2.82 15.71
C ARG A 166 -8.26 -2.42 14.25
N ILE A 167 -7.21 -2.58 13.45
CA ILE A 167 -7.24 -2.30 12.02
C ILE A 167 -6.69 -3.54 11.29
N GLU A 168 -7.49 -4.07 10.38
CA GLU A 168 -7.11 -5.13 9.46
C GLU A 168 -6.99 -4.52 8.05
N ARG A 169 -5.82 -4.67 7.44
CA ARG A 169 -5.53 -4.26 6.07
C ARG A 169 -5.25 -5.50 5.22
N VAL A 170 -5.82 -5.55 4.03
CA VAL A 170 -5.86 -6.78 3.23
C VAL A 170 -5.58 -6.46 1.77
N LEU A 171 -4.83 -7.30 1.06
CA LEU A 171 -4.86 -7.37 -0.41
C LEU A 171 -5.83 -8.48 -0.81
N PRO A 172 -7.08 -8.15 -1.23
CA PRO A 172 -8.09 -9.16 -1.50
C PRO A 172 -7.80 -9.97 -2.77
N VAL A 173 -8.24 -11.22 -2.77
CA VAL A 173 -8.32 -12.03 -4.01
C VAL A 173 -9.34 -11.40 -4.95
N GLY A 174 -9.00 -11.35 -6.24
CA GLY A 174 -9.82 -10.74 -7.29
C GLY A 174 -9.53 -9.26 -7.54
N THR A 175 -8.72 -8.61 -6.70
CA THR A 175 -8.30 -7.22 -6.92
C THR A 175 -7.51 -7.10 -8.22
N SER A 176 -7.91 -6.17 -9.08
CA SER A 176 -7.12 -5.78 -10.24
C SER A 176 -5.89 -5.01 -9.79
N LEU A 177 -4.70 -5.54 -10.08
CA LEU A 177 -3.44 -4.98 -9.67
C LEU A 177 -2.50 -4.86 -10.88
N THR A 178 -1.72 -3.78 -10.90
CA THR A 178 -0.62 -3.59 -11.84
C THR A 178 0.68 -3.46 -11.07
N VAL A 179 1.67 -4.28 -11.41
CA VAL A 179 2.97 -4.32 -10.76
C VAL A 179 4.06 -4.00 -11.78
N VAL A 180 5.13 -3.35 -11.32
CA VAL A 180 6.33 -3.11 -12.10
C VAL A 180 7.48 -3.80 -11.40
N GLY A 181 8.23 -4.64 -12.11
CA GLY A 181 9.31 -5.41 -11.53
C GLY A 181 10.16 -6.13 -12.57
N GLU A 182 11.20 -6.79 -12.10
CA GLU A 182 12.02 -7.67 -12.92
C GLU A 182 11.37 -9.06 -13.00
N VAL A 183 11.39 -9.65 -14.19
CA VAL A 183 11.06 -11.06 -14.39
C VAL A 183 12.33 -11.84 -14.68
N MET A 184 12.43 -13.01 -14.06
CA MET A 184 13.56 -13.94 -14.07
C MET A 184 13.08 -15.36 -14.36
#